data_AF-X1MU34-F1
#
_entry.id   AF-X1MU34-F1
#
_cell.length_a   1.000
_cell.length_b   1.000
_cell.length_c   1.000
_cell.angle_alpha   90.00
_cell.angle_beta   90.00
_cell.angle_gamma   90.00
#
_symmetry.space_group_name_H-M   'P 1'
#
loop_
_entity.id
_entity.type
_entity.pdbx_description
1 polymer ?
#
loop_
_entity_poly.entity_id
_entity_poly.type
_entity_poly.pdbx_seq_one_letter_code
_entity_poly.pdbx_strand_id
1 'polypeptide(L)'
;MPPIMGMSIFIMMEILAIPYITIIRSAIPIALLYYFGVFLVVDLEAIKLGLKGLPKSDIPSIKKTLKEGWPFLIPPFILIYMLAVVRTSATMSGFWAVVSIPLCTFLKKSTRISWRQVVSGLEKAAYNALPIIGVVSLAGVAMGMISLSGLGLKFTSIIIMLSGGNLLALLILTMISCIIMGMGLPAVAAYIITSVLIAPALTQMGIAPFVAHMFIFYFSCMAGLTPPMAPFAFVAAGIAKAPMMKTA
;
A
#
# COMPACT_ATOMS: atom_id res chain seq x y z
N MET A 1 6.97 7.54 5.43
CA MET A 1 6.42 7.64 4.05
C MET A 1 5.08 8.35 4.18
N PRO A 2 4.65 9.26 3.28
CA PRO A 2 3.21 9.57 3.24
C PRO A 2 2.46 8.25 3.04
N PRO A 3 1.16 8.12 3.38
CA PRO A 3 0.40 6.90 3.14
C PRO A 3 0.17 6.73 1.64
N ILE A 4 1.25 6.42 0.92
CA ILE A 4 1.20 5.91 -0.43
C ILE A 4 0.76 4.47 -0.20
N MET A 5 -0.56 4.25 -0.23
CA MET A 5 -1.24 2.95 -0.15
C MET A 5 -0.88 2.02 -1.35
N GLY A 6 0.34 2.16 -1.88
CA GLY A 6 0.90 1.45 -3.01
C GLY A 6 0.00 1.50 -4.24
N MET A 7 -0.01 0.40 -4.98
CA MET A 7 -0.91 0.19 -6.12
C MET A 7 -2.37 -0.06 -5.69
N SER A 8 -2.59 -0.47 -4.44
CA SER A 8 -3.93 -0.84 -3.95
C SER A 8 -4.91 0.33 -3.95
N ILE A 9 -4.42 1.57 -3.80
CA ILE A 9 -5.26 2.77 -3.88
C ILE A 9 -5.84 2.98 -5.27
N PHE A 10 -5.07 2.68 -6.33
CA PHE A 10 -5.55 2.81 -7.70
C PHE A 10 -6.61 1.77 -8.01
N ILE A 11 -6.45 0.56 -7.48
CA ILE A 11 -7.48 -0.49 -7.61
C ILE A 11 -8.75 -0.08 -6.84
N MET A 12 -8.61 0.50 -5.65
CA MET A 12 -9.75 0.99 -4.90
C MET A 12 -10.48 2.14 -5.61
N MET A 13 -9.73 3.08 -6.21
CA MET A 13 -10.32 4.13 -7.04
C MET A 13 -11.11 3.56 -8.21
N GLU A 14 -10.56 2.54 -8.87
CA GLU A 14 -11.21 1.88 -10.00
C GLU A 14 -12.50 1.15 -9.58
N ILE A 15 -12.44 0.34 -8.51
CA ILE A 15 -13.59 -0.43 -8.02
C ILE A 15 -14.70 0.49 -7.51
N LEU A 16 -14.36 1.54 -6.76
CA LEU A 16 -15.33 2.43 -6.11
C LEU A 16 -15.70 3.64 -6.97
N ALA A 17 -15.02 3.86 -8.09
CA ALA A 17 -15.14 5.05 -8.93
C ALA A 17 -15.03 6.38 -8.15
N ILE A 18 -14.17 6.43 -7.12
CA ILE A 18 -13.98 7.62 -6.27
C ILE A 18 -12.64 8.33 -6.54
N PRO A 19 -12.58 9.68 -6.36
CA PRO A 19 -11.33 10.42 -6.53
C PRO A 19 -10.23 10.06 -5.51
N TYR A 20 -8.98 10.09 -5.97
CA TYR A 20 -7.77 9.84 -5.15
C TYR A 20 -7.72 10.68 -3.87
N ILE A 21 -8.06 11.97 -3.99
CA ILE A 21 -7.99 12.92 -2.87
C ILE A 21 -8.94 12.55 -1.72
N THR A 22 -10.08 11.93 -2.04
CA THR A 22 -11.06 11.46 -1.04
C THR A 22 -10.46 10.33 -0.21
N ILE A 23 -9.75 9.42 -0.88
CA ILE A 23 -9.10 8.29 -0.20
C ILE A 23 -7.98 8.79 0.71
N ILE A 24 -7.09 9.65 0.20
CA ILE A 24 -5.99 10.18 1.03
C ILE A 24 -6.52 10.94 2.23
N ARG A 25 -7.50 11.85 2.05
CA ARG A 25 -8.04 12.64 3.16
C ARG A 25 -8.54 11.76 4.29
N SER A 26 -9.21 10.67 3.95
CA SER A 26 -9.75 9.72 4.92
C SER A 26 -8.66 8.83 5.53
N ALA A 27 -7.56 8.59 4.81
CA ALA A 27 -6.42 7.80 5.27
C ALA A 27 -5.49 8.56 6.24
N ILE A 28 -5.45 9.89 6.17
CA ILE A 28 -4.53 10.73 6.98
C ILE A 28 -4.65 10.44 8.48
N PRO A 29 -5.85 10.43 9.11
CA PRO A 29 -5.95 10.18 10.55
C PRO A 29 -5.38 8.83 10.96
N ILE A 30 -5.71 7.77 10.20
CA ILE A 30 -5.23 6.41 10.44
C ILE A 30 -3.70 6.35 10.27
N ALA A 31 -3.17 7.00 9.24
CA ALA A 31 -1.73 7.06 8.98
C ALA A 31 -0.97 7.77 10.11
N LEU A 32 -1.49 8.90 10.61
CA LEU A 32 -0.88 9.63 11.71
C LEU A 32 -0.85 8.80 13.00
N LEU A 33 -1.96 8.16 13.35
CA LEU A 33 -2.04 7.28 14.52
C LEU A 33 -1.08 6.09 14.40
N TYR A 34 -1.03 5.46 13.22
CA TYR A 34 -0.11 4.35 12.97
C TYR A 34 1.35 4.79 13.09
N TYR A 35 1.74 5.89 12.44
CA TYR A 35 3.13 6.39 12.50
C TYR A 35 3.53 6.85 13.89
N PHE A 36 2.60 7.47 14.62
CA PHE A 36 2.82 7.86 16.00
C PHE A 36 3.04 6.63 16.89
N GLY A 37 2.21 5.60 16.75
CA GLY A 37 2.37 4.33 17.45
C GLY A 37 3.70 3.64 17.16
N VAL A 38 4.06 3.53 15.87
CA VAL A 38 5.36 2.96 15.47
C VAL A 38 6.53 3.78 16.01
N PHE A 39 6.44 5.11 15.94
CA PHE A 39 7.47 6.00 16.48
C PHE A 39 7.68 5.76 17.98
N LEU A 40 6.61 5.72 18.77
CA LEU A 40 6.69 5.46 20.21
C LEU A 40 7.31 4.09 20.51
N VAL A 41 6.90 3.04 19.80
CA VAL A 41 7.43 1.68 20.00
C VAL A 41 8.93 1.64 19.68
N VAL A 42 9.35 2.24 18.56
CA VAL A 42 10.76 2.26 18.15
C VAL A 42 11.61 3.10 19.11
N ASP A 43 11.12 4.25 19.55
CA ASP A 43 11.83 5.14 20.49
C ASP A 43 12.02 4.47 21.86
N LEU A 44 10.96 3.85 22.40
CA LEU A 44 11.02 3.10 23.65
C LEU A 44 11.97 1.90 23.58
N GLU A 45 11.95 1.15 22.47
CA GLU A 45 12.87 0.03 22.29
C GLU A 45 14.33 0.49 22.11
N ALA A 46 14.55 1.63 21.44
CA ALA A 46 15.88 2.23 21.31
C ALA A 46 16.45 2.68 22.67
N ILE A 47 15.61 3.28 23.53
CA ILE A 47 15.97 3.65 24.91
C ILE A 47 16.33 2.40 25.72
N LYS A 48 15.51 1.35 25.62
CA LYS A 48 15.72 0.08 26.33
C LYS A 48 17.03 -0.62 25.91
N LEU A 49 17.40 -0.51 24.64
CA LEU A 49 18.66 -1.03 24.09
C LEU A 49 19.85 -0.09 24.29
N GLY A 50 19.65 1.10 24.87
CA GLY A 50 20.71 2.08 25.12
C GLY A 50 21.34 2.65 23.84
N LEU A 51 20.61 2.66 22.73
CA LEU A 51 21.11 3.15 21.45
C LEU A 51 21.37 4.66 21.50
N LYS A 52 22.54 5.08 21.02
CA LYS A 52 22.91 6.50 20.93
C LYS A 52 22.79 6.99 19.48
N GLY A 53 22.36 8.23 19.32
CA GLY A 53 22.32 8.90 18.02
C GLY A 53 23.71 9.01 17.39
N LEU A 54 23.75 9.09 16.06
CA LEU A 54 24.99 9.24 15.30
C LEU A 54 25.70 10.58 15.64
N PRO A 55 27.04 10.63 15.56
CA PRO A 55 27.80 11.87 15.68
C PRO A 55 27.34 12.91 14.64
N LYS A 56 27.30 14.20 15.01
CA LYS A 56 26.87 15.28 14.10
C LYS A 56 27.67 15.36 12.79
N SER A 57 28.91 14.86 12.78
CA SER A 57 29.76 14.76 11.59
C SER A 57 29.22 13.80 10.53
N ASP A 58 28.47 12.79 10.95
CA ASP A 58 28.01 11.70 10.10
C ASP A 58 26.59 11.96 9.59
N ILE A 59 25.96 13.04 10.08
CA ILE A 59 24.63 13.46 9.66
C ILE A 59 24.75 14.28 8.37
N PRO A 60 24.18 13.81 7.25
CA PRO A 60 24.17 14.59 6.02
C PRO A 60 23.39 15.89 6.24
N SER A 61 23.96 17.02 5.82
CA SER A 61 23.33 18.33 6.04
C SER A 61 22.04 18.46 5.23
N ILE A 62 20.91 18.73 5.92
CA ILE A 62 19.57 18.84 5.34
C ILE A 62 19.55 19.82 4.15
N LYS A 63 20.20 20.98 4.31
CA LYS A 63 20.24 22.04 3.29
C LYS A 63 20.94 21.57 2.01
N LYS A 64 22.03 20.81 2.12
CA LYS A 64 22.74 20.25 0.96
C LYS A 64 21.89 19.18 0.27
N THR A 65 21.31 18.26 1.04
CA THR A 65 20.43 17.21 0.50
C THR A 65 19.24 17.79 -0.26
N LEU A 66 18.58 18.81 0.30
CA LEU A 66 17.43 19.45 -0.36
C LEU A 66 17.84 20.22 -1.62
N LYS A 67 18.95 20.98 -1.56
CA LYS A 67 19.51 21.66 -2.73
C LYS A 67 19.99 20.67 -3.79
N GLU A 68 20.41 19.48 -3.38
CA GLU A 68 20.88 18.47 -4.31
C GLU A 68 19.76 17.64 -4.95
N GLY A 69 18.70 17.37 -4.19
CA GLY A 69 17.60 16.49 -4.56
C GLY A 69 16.30 17.16 -4.99
N TRP A 70 16.20 18.50 -5.00
CA TRP A 70 14.97 19.19 -5.42
C TRP A 70 14.40 18.75 -6.79
N PRO A 71 15.20 18.38 -7.82
CA PRO A 71 14.64 17.93 -9.10
C PRO A 71 13.84 16.62 -8.97
N PHE A 72 14.13 15.78 -7.97
CA PHE A 72 13.39 14.55 -7.71
C PHE A 72 12.00 14.80 -7.11
N LEU A 73 11.69 16.03 -6.68
CA LEU A 73 10.35 16.41 -6.24
C LEU A 73 9.40 16.71 -7.40
N ILE A 74 9.91 16.94 -8.61
CA ILE A 74 9.09 17.30 -9.76
C ILE A 74 8.18 16.13 -10.20
N PRO A 75 8.64 14.87 -10.35
CA PRO A 75 7.77 13.76 -10.71
C PRO A 75 6.60 13.51 -9.73
N PRO A 76 6.81 13.42 -8.40
CA PRO A 76 5.70 13.27 -7.46
C PRO A 76 4.81 14.51 -7.42
N PHE A 77 5.35 15.71 -7.64
CA PHE A 77 4.54 16.92 -7.76
C PHE A 77 3.60 16.86 -8.97
N ILE A 78 4.11 16.48 -10.16
CA ILE A 78 3.29 16.31 -11.36
C ILE A 78 2.21 15.25 -11.14
N LEU A 79 2.57 14.11 -10.54
CA LEU A 79 1.63 13.05 -10.21
C LEU A 79 0.48 13.56 -9.34
N ILE A 80 0.80 14.23 -8.23
CA ILE A 80 -0.19 14.75 -7.28
C ILE A 80 -1.01 15.86 -7.93
N TYR A 81 -0.39 16.75 -8.69
CA TYR A 81 -1.08 17.84 -9.37
C TYR A 81 -2.10 17.33 -10.41
N MET A 82 -1.70 16.35 -11.22
CA MET A 82 -2.59 15.72 -12.21
C MET A 82 -3.75 14.98 -11.54
N LEU A 83 -3.50 14.27 -10.43
CA LEU A 83 -4.55 13.56 -9.68
C LEU A 83 -5.48 14.49 -8.89
N ALA A 84 -4.93 15.51 -8.22
CA ALA A 84 -5.67 16.32 -7.25
C ALA A 84 -6.30 17.58 -7.87
N VAL A 85 -5.60 18.24 -8.80
CA VAL A 85 -6.03 19.51 -9.40
C VAL A 85 -6.70 19.26 -10.75
N VAL A 86 -6.01 18.58 -11.66
CA VAL A 86 -6.53 18.32 -13.02
C VAL A 86 -7.58 17.20 -13.02
N ARG A 87 -7.53 16.31 -12.01
CA ARG A 87 -8.43 15.14 -11.85
C ARG A 87 -8.44 14.23 -13.07
N THR A 88 -7.30 14.08 -13.74
CA THR A 88 -7.11 13.11 -14.82
C THR A 88 -7.08 11.68 -14.27
N SER A 89 -7.22 10.69 -15.15
CA SER A 89 -7.09 9.28 -14.75
C SER A 89 -5.73 8.99 -14.07
N ALA A 90 -5.70 7.96 -13.23
CA ALA A 90 -4.48 7.53 -12.57
C ALA A 90 -3.39 7.13 -13.57
N THR A 91 -3.78 6.47 -14.67
CA THR A 91 -2.88 6.08 -15.75
C THR A 91 -2.24 7.27 -16.44
N MET A 92 -3.02 8.30 -16.80
CA MET A 92 -2.50 9.53 -17.40
C MET A 92 -1.56 10.29 -16.44
N SER A 93 -1.95 10.38 -15.17
CA SER A 93 -1.15 11.05 -14.14
C SER A 93 0.20 10.34 -13.95
N GLY A 94 0.19 9.01 -13.93
CA GLY A 94 1.39 8.18 -13.88
C GLY A 94 2.27 8.33 -15.12
N PHE A 95 1.68 8.36 -16.31
CA PHE A 95 2.40 8.57 -17.56
C PHE A 95 3.17 9.89 -17.56
N TRP A 96 2.51 11.01 -17.24
CA TRP A 96 3.17 12.32 -17.17
C TRP A 96 4.24 12.40 -16.08
N ALA A 97 4.01 11.76 -14.94
CA ALA A 97 5.02 11.65 -13.88
C ALA A 97 6.26 10.88 -14.37
N VAL A 98 6.09 9.76 -15.07
CA VAL A 98 7.22 8.98 -15.62
C VAL A 98 7.97 9.74 -16.70
N VAL A 99 7.26 10.39 -17.64
CA VAL A 99 7.86 11.23 -18.69
C VAL A 99 8.66 12.38 -18.09
N SER A 100 8.22 12.93 -16.97
CA SER A 100 8.96 14.00 -16.30
C SER A 100 10.31 13.56 -15.75
N ILE A 101 10.52 12.28 -15.40
CA ILE A 101 11.76 11.79 -14.80
C ILE A 101 12.99 12.11 -15.66
N PRO A 102 13.10 11.67 -16.93
CA PRO A 102 14.23 12.04 -17.78
C PRO A 102 14.32 13.55 -17.98
N LEU A 103 13.19 14.26 -18.12
CA LEU A 103 13.18 15.71 -18.29
C LEU A 103 13.80 16.45 -17.10
N CYS A 104 13.52 16.00 -15.88
CA CYS A 104 14.04 16.60 -14.65
C CYS A 104 15.54 16.36 -14.48
N THR A 105 16.07 15.26 -15.00
CA THR A 105 17.51 14.97 -14.92
C THR A 105 18.35 15.93 -15.77
N PHE A 106 17.78 16.56 -16.80
CA PHE A 106 18.49 17.55 -17.61
C PHE A 106 18.73 18.88 -16.88
N LEU A 107 17.92 19.18 -15.86
CA LEU A 107 18.01 20.40 -15.04
C LEU A 107 19.31 20.49 -14.24
N LYS A 108 19.98 19.36 -13.99
CA LYS A 108 21.22 19.33 -13.21
C LYS A 108 22.23 18.35 -13.80
N LYS A 109 23.44 18.85 -14.09
CA LYS A 109 24.53 18.05 -14.68
C LYS A 109 24.87 16.79 -13.86
N SER A 110 24.76 16.86 -12.53
CA SER A 110 25.09 15.74 -11.63
C SER A 110 24.08 14.59 -11.66
N THR A 111 22.88 14.79 -12.21
CA THR A 111 21.80 13.79 -12.23
C THR A 111 21.44 13.33 -13.63
N ARG A 112 22.15 13.79 -14.67
CA ARG A 112 21.85 13.48 -16.07
C ARG A 112 21.94 11.97 -16.31
N ILE A 113 20.84 11.43 -16.83
CA ILE A 113 20.80 10.03 -17.27
C ILE A 113 21.01 9.96 -18.79
N SER A 114 21.78 8.97 -19.22
CA SER A 114 21.97 8.64 -20.63
C SER A 114 20.72 7.96 -21.20
N TRP A 115 20.56 8.00 -22.52
CA TRP A 115 19.48 7.28 -23.20
C TRP A 115 19.44 5.78 -22.85
N ARG A 116 20.62 5.14 -22.73
CA ARG A 116 20.72 3.74 -22.29
C ARG A 116 20.17 3.52 -20.89
N GLN A 117 20.37 4.46 -19.97
CA GLN A 117 19.81 4.39 -18.62
C GLN A 117 18.29 4.60 -18.61
N VAL A 118 17.75 5.43 -19.49
CA VAL A 118 16.29 5.57 -19.67
C VAL A 118 15.70 4.24 -20.15
N VAL A 119 16.26 3.66 -21.21
CA VAL A 119 15.81 2.38 -21.76
C VAL A 119 15.94 1.25 -20.73
N SER A 120 17.08 1.14 -20.04
CA SER A 120 17.27 0.16 -18.97
C SER A 120 16.31 0.39 -17.78
N GLY A 121 15.96 1.65 -17.49
CA GLY A 121 14.95 1.97 -16.49
C GLY A 121 13.56 1.48 -16.88
N LEU A 122 13.16 1.66 -18.15
CA LEU A 122 11.91 1.15 -18.69
C LEU A 122 11.87 -0.39 -18.71
N GLU A 123 12.98 -1.02 -19.08
CA GLU A 123 13.15 -2.48 -19.04
C GLU A 123 12.97 -3.01 -17.61
N LYS A 124 13.67 -2.43 -16.63
CA LYS A 124 13.50 -2.80 -15.21
C LYS A 124 12.08 -2.55 -14.71
N ALA A 125 11.43 -1.47 -15.16
CA ALA A 125 10.04 -1.20 -14.82
C ALA A 125 9.12 -2.31 -15.37
N ALA A 126 9.34 -2.78 -16.60
CA ALA A 126 8.60 -3.89 -17.17
C ALA A 126 8.80 -5.18 -16.36
N TYR A 127 10.03 -5.54 -16.00
CA TYR A 127 10.31 -6.71 -15.16
C TYR A 127 9.64 -6.61 -13.78
N ASN A 128 9.69 -5.44 -13.14
CA ASN A 128 9.04 -5.22 -11.85
C ASN A 128 7.50 -5.23 -11.94
N ALA A 129 6.94 -4.95 -13.13
CA ALA A 129 5.50 -5.00 -13.37
C ALA A 129 4.99 -6.44 -13.61
N LEU A 130 5.82 -7.36 -14.13
CA LEU A 130 5.40 -8.72 -14.48
C LEU A 130 4.71 -9.47 -13.31
N PRO A 131 5.24 -9.49 -12.07
CA PRO A 131 4.57 -10.16 -10.96
C PRO A 131 3.21 -9.53 -10.64
N ILE A 132 3.10 -8.21 -10.73
CA ILE A 132 1.86 -7.47 -10.48
C ILE A 132 0.82 -7.82 -11.55
N ILE A 133 1.22 -7.81 -12.82
CA ILE A 133 0.36 -8.18 -13.94
C ILE A 133 -0.14 -9.61 -13.77
N GLY A 134 0.73 -10.57 -13.44
CA GLY A 134 0.34 -11.96 -13.21
C GLY A 134 -0.67 -12.10 -12.07
N VAL A 135 -0.40 -11.46 -10.93
CA VAL A 135 -1.30 -11.47 -9.76
C VAL A 135 -2.65 -10.83 -10.07
N VAL A 136 -2.66 -9.64 -10.68
CA VAL A 136 -3.90 -8.92 -11.01
C VAL A 136 -4.70 -9.66 -12.07
N SER A 137 -4.05 -10.28 -13.06
CA SER A 137 -4.73 -11.07 -14.09
C SER A 137 -5.39 -12.32 -13.51
N LEU A 138 -4.67 -13.08 -12.69
CA LEU A 138 -5.23 -14.24 -11.98
C LEU A 138 -6.33 -13.83 -11.01
N ALA A 139 -6.15 -12.72 -10.30
CA ALA A 139 -7.17 -12.19 -9.40
C ALA A 139 -8.43 -11.79 -10.19
N GLY A 140 -8.30 -11.13 -11.35
CA GLY A 140 -9.42 -10.81 -12.23
C GLY A 140 -10.21 -12.04 -12.68
N VAL A 141 -9.53 -13.11 -13.09
CA VAL A 141 -10.17 -14.40 -13.45
C VAL A 141 -10.86 -15.01 -12.24
N ALA A 142 -10.20 -15.05 -11.08
CA ALA A 142 -10.79 -15.52 -9.84
C ALA A 142 -12.03 -14.69 -9.44
N MET A 143 -11.98 -13.36 -9.56
CA MET A 143 -13.11 -12.47 -9.33
C MET A 143 -14.27 -12.81 -10.26
N GLY A 144 -14.01 -13.01 -11.55
CA GLY A 144 -15.02 -13.42 -12.53
C GLY A 144 -15.67 -14.75 -12.16
N MET A 145 -14.87 -15.77 -11.81
CA MET A 145 -15.39 -17.07 -11.37
C MET A 145 -16.18 -16.98 -10.06
N ILE A 146 -15.71 -16.23 -9.08
CA ILE A 146 -16.38 -16.04 -7.77
C ILE A 146 -17.71 -15.31 -7.95
N SER A 147 -17.73 -14.29 -8.81
CA SER A 147 -18.94 -13.53 -9.14
C SER A 147 -19.97 -14.40 -9.88
N LEU A 148 -19.53 -15.21 -10.84
CA LEU A 148 -20.42 -16.09 -11.62
C LEU A 148 -20.91 -17.31 -10.82
N SER A 149 -20.07 -17.88 -9.95
CA SER A 149 -20.42 -19.04 -9.12
C SER A 149 -21.27 -18.69 -7.90
N GLY A 150 -21.41 -17.40 -7.56
CA GLY A 150 -22.06 -16.95 -6.33
C GLY A 150 -21.30 -17.30 -5.05
N LEU A 151 -20.04 -17.75 -5.15
CA LEU A 151 -19.22 -18.14 -3.99
C LEU A 151 -19.00 -16.94 -3.05
N GLY A 152 -18.82 -15.74 -3.59
CA GLY A 152 -18.66 -14.51 -2.79
C GLY A 152 -19.92 -14.19 -1.98
N LEU A 153 -21.10 -14.44 -2.55
CA LEU A 153 -22.37 -14.30 -1.84
C LEU A 153 -22.52 -15.36 -0.75
N LYS A 154 -22.13 -16.62 -1.00
CA LYS A 154 -22.14 -17.66 0.05
C LYS A 154 -21.20 -17.33 1.20
N PHE A 155 -19.97 -16.91 0.91
CA PHE A 155 -19.01 -16.50 1.94
C PHE A 155 -19.55 -15.33 2.76
N THR A 156 -20.12 -14.33 2.09
CA THR A 156 -20.79 -13.21 2.71
C THR A 156 -21.91 -13.66 3.64
N SER A 157 -22.80 -14.52 3.17
CA SER A 157 -23.93 -15.03 3.96
C SER A 157 -23.47 -15.85 5.17
N ILE A 158 -22.39 -16.63 5.06
CA ILE A 158 -21.82 -17.37 6.19
C ILE A 158 -21.34 -16.40 7.28
N ILE A 159 -20.59 -15.36 6.91
CA ILE A 159 -20.08 -14.39 7.88
C ILE A 159 -21.24 -13.62 8.55
N ILE A 160 -22.25 -13.22 7.78
CA ILE A 160 -23.44 -12.54 8.31
C ILE A 160 -24.22 -13.48 9.24
N MET A 161 -24.41 -14.74 8.86
CA MET A 161 -25.08 -15.75 9.68
C MET A 161 -24.33 -16.00 10.99
N LEU A 162 -23.01 -16.16 10.94
CA LEU A 162 -22.16 -16.32 12.13
C LEU A 162 -22.17 -15.08 13.03
N SER A 163 -22.33 -13.89 12.44
CA SER A 163 -22.45 -12.64 13.20
C SER A 163 -23.80 -12.50 13.92
N GLY A 164 -24.81 -13.30 13.55
CA GLY A 164 -26.17 -13.20 14.09
C GLY A 164 -26.84 -11.86 13.80
N GLY A 165 -26.40 -11.13 12.77
CA GLY A 165 -26.86 -9.77 12.45
C GLY A 165 -26.25 -8.67 13.33
N ASN A 166 -25.33 -9.00 14.24
CA ASN A 166 -24.63 -8.00 15.07
C ASN A 166 -23.45 -7.41 14.30
N LEU A 167 -23.47 -6.08 14.10
CA LEU A 167 -22.43 -5.36 13.38
C LEU A 167 -21.04 -5.53 13.99
N LEU A 168 -20.91 -5.49 15.32
CA LEU A 168 -19.62 -5.64 16.00
C LEU A 168 -19.06 -7.05 15.80
N ALA A 169 -19.90 -8.07 15.91
CA ALA A 169 -19.51 -9.45 15.63
C ALA A 169 -19.06 -9.61 14.17
N LEU A 170 -19.79 -9.00 13.22
CA LEU A 170 -19.42 -8.99 11.81
C LEU A 170 -18.03 -8.35 11.59
N LEU A 171 -17.78 -7.19 12.21
CA LEU A 171 -16.48 -6.50 12.08
C LEU A 171 -15.32 -7.36 12.61
N ILE A 172 -15.51 -8.07 13.72
CA ILE A 172 -14.49 -8.97 14.28
C ILE A 172 -14.26 -10.17 13.34
N LEU A 173 -15.33 -10.82 12.87
CA LEU A 173 -15.23 -11.98 11.98
C LEU A 173 -14.60 -11.62 10.63
N THR A 174 -14.97 -10.47 10.06
CA THR A 174 -14.40 -9.96 8.81
C THR A 174 -12.95 -9.52 9.00
N MET A 175 -12.59 -8.92 10.14
CA MET A 175 -11.19 -8.63 10.50
C MET A 175 -10.33 -9.89 10.51
N ILE A 176 -10.76 -10.93 11.23
CA ILE A 176 -10.02 -12.20 11.32
C ILE A 176 -9.90 -12.83 9.94
N SER A 177 -10.99 -12.82 9.16
CA SER A 177 -11.01 -13.34 7.80
C SER A 177 -10.04 -12.59 6.89
N CYS A 178 -10.00 -11.25 6.94
CA CYS A 178 -9.03 -10.44 6.19
C CYS A 178 -7.58 -10.75 6.57
N ILE A 179 -7.30 -10.97 7.85
CA ILE A 179 -5.96 -11.35 8.31
C ILE A 179 -5.58 -12.72 7.76
N ILE A 180 -6.42 -13.74 7.95
CA ILE A 180 -6.16 -15.10 7.48
C ILE A 180 -5.98 -15.15 5.96
N MET A 181 -6.86 -14.48 5.22
CA MET A 181 -6.83 -14.46 3.76
C MET A 181 -5.66 -13.63 3.21
N GLY A 182 -5.19 -12.63 3.95
CA GLY A 182 -4.05 -11.80 3.56
C GLY A 182 -2.68 -12.41 3.88
N MET A 183 -2.63 -13.46 4.70
CA MET A 183 -1.36 -14.09 5.09
C MET A 183 -0.62 -14.66 3.89
N GLY A 184 0.67 -14.29 3.76
CA GLY A 184 1.56 -14.80 2.72
C GLY A 184 1.36 -14.18 1.34
N LEU A 185 0.45 -13.22 1.18
CA LEU A 185 0.19 -12.53 -0.08
C LEU A 185 0.81 -11.12 -0.10
N PRO A 186 1.22 -10.61 -1.28
CA PRO A 186 1.50 -9.19 -1.44
C PRO A 186 0.26 -8.35 -1.09
N ALA A 187 0.45 -7.16 -0.51
CA ALA A 187 -0.64 -6.29 -0.04
C ALA A 187 -1.71 -5.99 -1.12
N VAL A 188 -1.28 -5.91 -2.39
CA VAL A 188 -2.18 -5.71 -3.54
C VAL A 188 -3.06 -6.94 -3.77
N ALA A 189 -2.48 -8.14 -3.75
CA ALA A 189 -3.21 -9.40 -3.94
C ALA A 189 -4.21 -9.65 -2.81
N ALA A 190 -3.76 -9.44 -1.56
CA ALA A 190 -4.59 -9.58 -0.37
C ALA A 190 -5.83 -8.68 -0.45
N TYR A 191 -5.65 -7.41 -0.85
CA TYR A 191 -6.75 -6.47 -1.01
C TYR A 191 -7.74 -6.88 -2.10
N ILE A 192 -7.28 -7.36 -3.27
CA ILE A 192 -8.21 -7.78 -4.34
C ILE A 192 -9.10 -8.92 -3.84
N ILE A 193 -8.51 -9.94 -3.21
CA ILE A 193 -9.25 -11.10 -2.71
C ILE A 193 -10.27 -10.68 -1.64
N THR A 194 -9.87 -9.88 -0.66
CA THR A 194 -10.77 -9.44 0.42
C THR A 194 -11.83 -8.46 -0.08
N SER A 195 -11.53 -7.64 -1.09
CA SER A 195 -12.51 -6.74 -1.72
C SER A 195 -13.67 -7.50 -2.37
N VAL A 196 -13.43 -8.72 -2.83
CA VAL A 196 -14.43 -9.52 -3.53
C VAL A 196 -15.20 -10.41 -2.57
N LEU A 197 -14.52 -10.95 -1.56
CA LEU A 197 -15.10 -11.94 -0.66
C LEU A 197 -15.66 -11.34 0.63
N ILE A 198 -15.09 -10.23 1.12
CA ILE A 198 -15.42 -9.66 2.44
C ILE A 198 -16.14 -8.31 2.32
N ALA A 199 -15.77 -7.45 1.36
CA ALA A 199 -16.45 -6.14 1.19
C ALA A 199 -17.98 -6.26 1.01
N PRO A 200 -18.51 -7.25 0.25
CA PRO A 200 -19.95 -7.43 0.12
C PRO A 200 -20.65 -7.71 1.46
N ALA A 201 -20.00 -8.40 2.40
CA ALA A 201 -20.58 -8.69 3.72
C ALA A 201 -20.78 -7.43 4.57
N LEU A 202 -19.80 -6.53 4.54
CA LEU A 202 -19.88 -5.25 5.23
C LEU A 202 -20.93 -4.34 4.59
N THR A 203 -20.96 -4.27 3.26
CA THR A 203 -21.89 -3.40 2.53
C THR A 203 -23.34 -3.88 2.60
N GLN A 204 -23.60 -5.19 2.63
CA GLN A 204 -24.94 -5.74 2.85
C GLN A 204 -25.48 -5.44 4.25
N MET A 205 -24.61 -5.25 5.25
CA MET A 205 -25.00 -4.79 6.59
C MET A 205 -25.13 -3.26 6.71
N GLY A 206 -25.16 -2.55 5.58
CA GLY A 206 -25.41 -1.10 5.54
C GLY A 206 -24.15 -0.24 5.73
N ILE A 207 -22.95 -0.82 5.79
CA ILE A 207 -21.71 -0.04 5.81
C ILE A 207 -21.47 0.56 4.43
N ALA A 208 -21.16 1.86 4.36
CA ALA A 208 -20.83 2.52 3.11
C ALA A 208 -19.65 1.81 2.39
N PRO A 209 -19.72 1.59 1.06
CA PRO A 209 -18.69 0.86 0.30
C PRO A 209 -17.27 1.36 0.54
N PHE A 210 -17.08 2.68 0.58
CA PHE A 210 -15.79 3.27 0.86
C PHE A 210 -15.22 2.88 2.24
N VAL A 211 -16.07 2.88 3.27
CA VAL A 211 -15.67 2.51 4.64
C VAL A 211 -15.35 1.01 4.71
N ALA A 212 -16.16 0.18 4.08
CA ALA A 212 -15.92 -1.26 4.00
C ALA A 212 -14.57 -1.58 3.33
N HIS A 213 -14.27 -0.93 2.20
CA HIS A 213 -13.01 -1.11 1.48
C HIS A 213 -11.80 -0.58 2.26
N MET A 214 -11.92 0.54 2.98
CA MET A 214 -10.87 1.02 3.88
C MET A 214 -10.62 0.06 5.05
N PHE A 215 -11.68 -0.50 5.63
CA PHE A 215 -11.60 -1.46 6.73
C PHE A 215 -10.86 -2.73 6.30
N ILE A 216 -11.30 -3.39 5.22
CA ILE A 216 -10.66 -4.61 4.74
C ILE A 216 -9.22 -4.35 4.27
N PHE A 217 -8.95 -3.19 3.65
CA PHE A 217 -7.62 -2.81 3.19
C PHE A 217 -6.65 -2.71 4.38
N TYR A 218 -7.07 -2.06 5.46
CA TYR A 218 -6.27 -1.94 6.68
C TYR A 218 -5.88 -3.31 7.25
N PHE A 219 -6.86 -4.21 7.47
CA PHE A 219 -6.59 -5.53 8.04
C PHE A 219 -5.84 -6.46 7.09
N SER A 220 -6.08 -6.34 5.78
CA SER A 220 -5.31 -7.08 4.77
C SER A 220 -3.84 -6.66 4.77
N CYS A 221 -3.54 -5.38 5.00
CA CYS A 221 -2.16 -4.91 5.14
C CYS A 221 -1.52 -5.37 6.46
N MET A 222 -2.27 -5.39 7.57
CA MET A 222 -1.77 -5.91 8.85
C MET A 222 -1.45 -7.41 8.82
N ALA A 223 -2.11 -8.19 7.94
CA ALA A 223 -1.79 -9.60 7.74
C ALA A 223 -0.30 -9.84 7.41
N GLY A 224 0.32 -8.92 6.66
CA GLY A 224 1.74 -8.99 6.32
C GLY A 224 2.70 -8.69 7.48
N LEU A 225 2.18 -8.22 8.62
CA LEU A 225 2.96 -7.96 9.84
C LEU A 225 2.79 -9.08 10.87
N THR A 226 1.82 -9.98 10.70
CA THR A 226 1.44 -10.96 11.72
C THR A 226 2.12 -12.32 11.43
N PRO A 227 2.68 -13.01 12.45
CA PRO A 227 3.09 -14.40 12.33
C PRO A 227 1.92 -15.30 11.86
N PRO A 228 2.17 -16.38 11.10
CA PRO A 228 3.45 -17.06 10.88
C PRO A 228 4.26 -16.57 9.66
N MET A 229 3.68 -15.73 8.79
CA MET A 229 4.32 -15.38 7.52
C MET A 229 5.16 -14.11 7.60
N ALA A 230 4.72 -13.08 8.33
CA ALA A 230 5.38 -11.79 8.61
C ALA A 230 6.54 -11.40 7.65
N PRO A 231 6.33 -11.29 6.33
CA PRO A 231 7.41 -11.19 5.35
C PRO A 231 8.28 -9.94 5.56
N PHE A 232 7.68 -8.83 6.02
CA PHE A 232 8.42 -7.61 6.32
C PHE A 232 9.39 -7.79 7.49
N ALA A 233 8.97 -8.51 8.53
CA ALA A 233 9.82 -8.81 9.68
C ALA A 233 10.97 -9.75 9.28
N PHE A 234 10.73 -10.72 8.40
CA PHE A 234 11.78 -11.60 7.89
C PHE A 234 12.80 -10.88 7.02
N VAL A 235 12.36 -9.97 6.14
CA VAL A 235 13.28 -9.12 5.37
C VAL A 235 14.08 -8.20 6.28
N ALA A 236 13.43 -7.57 7.26
CA ALA A 236 14.10 -6.71 8.23
C ALA A 236 15.12 -7.49 9.08
N ALA A 237 14.77 -8.69 9.54
CA ALA A 237 15.66 -9.59 10.26
C ALA A 237 16.86 -10.01 9.41
N GLY A 238 16.66 -10.28 8.11
CA GLY A 238 17.74 -10.57 7.17
C GLY A 238 18.73 -9.42 7.01
N ILE A 239 18.23 -8.18 6.93
CA ILE A 239 19.07 -6.97 6.89
C ILE A 239 19.81 -6.78 8.22
N ALA A 240 19.12 -6.96 9.35
CA ALA A 240 19.66 -6.79 10.69
C ALA A 240 20.52 -7.97 11.18
N LYS A 241 20.60 -9.06 10.41
CA LYS A 241 21.21 -10.34 10.82
C LYS A 241 20.64 -10.88 12.14
N ALA A 242 19.35 -10.67 12.38
CA ALA A 242 18.64 -11.07 13.60
C ALA A 242 17.84 -12.37 13.39
N PRO A 243 17.48 -13.10 14.46
CA PRO A 243 16.67 -14.31 14.34
C PRO A 243 15.26 -13.97 13.82
N MET A 244 14.89 -14.52 12.67
CA MET A 244 13.65 -14.21 11.95
C MET A 244 12.38 -14.36 12.81
N MET A 245 12.21 -15.50 13.50
CA MET A 245 11.02 -15.76 14.33
C MET A 245 10.99 -15.01 15.67
N LYS A 246 12.11 -14.43 16.12
CA LYS A 246 12.10 -13.52 17.28
C LYS A 246 11.83 -12.07 16.87
N THR A 247 11.94 -11.78 15.58
CA THR A 247 11.74 -10.44 15.01
C THR A 247 10.32 -10.26 14.48
N ALA A 248 9.67 -11.34 14.04
CA ALA A 248 8.26 -11.42 13.67
C ALA A 248 7.36 -11.60 14.90
#